data_AF-M5BIB0-F1
#
_entry.id   AF-M5BIB0-F1
#
_cell.length_a   1.000
_cell.length_b   1.000
_cell.length_c   1.000
_cell.angle_alpha   90.00
_cell.angle_beta   90.00
_cell.angle_gamma   90.00
#
_symmetry.space_group_name_H-M   'P 1'
#
loop_
_entity.id
_entity.type
_entity.pdbx_description
1 polymer ?
#
loop_
_entity_poly.entity_id
_entity_poly.type
_entity_poly.pdbx_seq_one_letter_code
_entity_poly.pdbx_strand_id
1 'polypeptide(L)'
;MRNQFDFLMQLLDSRASRTTPEQALTTLHADYIGGPHANYRKWYFAAQLDLDDAVGQTQNPGVKRLQSVRRTKDGGRRSTGAARSLESAINRWRQAMHQMSPYDRLRQLALYLLCWGEAAQVRFVPECLCFIFKCADDYYRSPECQNRQEPVPEGLFLRSVVKPLYRFIRDQGYEVQDGKFVRREKDHEDIIGYDDVNQLFWYPEGIARITLNDKTRLVDLPPAQRFMKFDKIDWNRAFFKTYKEKRTALQLLVSFNRIWVVHISLFWYYAAYNSPVIYRRAGSRDATAAMKWSASALGGAVSAAIMIAATLAEFTFIPTTWNNTSHLTRRLIFLFIVLGLTTGPSFYIFIANDGTDGSSLPLILGIVQFFIAVIATLLFSIIPSGRMFGDRVAGKSRKYLASQTFTASYPSMTRNQRLGSIILWLLVFGCKAVESYFYLVVSFTNTVTVMTHMRIQNCNDRLFGSGLCANHAAFTLAIMFIMDLALFFLDTYLWYVIWSAVISTARSFVLGLSIWTPWKDIFTRLPKRIYAKILATGDMEVKYKPKVLVSQVWNAIIISMYREHLLSIDHVQKLLYHQVQSDTDGRRTLRAPPFFINQGDKNQGEFFPPGSEAARRISFFAQNLALAP
;
A
#
# COMPACT_ATOMS: atom_id res chain seq x y z
N MET A 1 30.30 -13.34 11.56
CA MET A 1 29.74 -13.46 12.92
C MET A 1 29.94 -12.22 13.81
N ARG A 2 31.17 -11.71 14.02
CA ARG A 2 31.44 -10.55 14.91
C ARG A 2 30.54 -9.32 14.66
N ASN A 3 30.34 -8.94 13.39
CA ASN A 3 29.46 -7.83 13.04
C ASN A 3 28.01 -8.01 13.53
N GLN A 4 27.47 -9.23 13.51
CA GLN A 4 26.09 -9.49 13.99
C GLN A 4 26.01 -9.51 15.51
N PHE A 5 27.08 -9.93 16.17
CA PHE A 5 27.21 -9.83 17.63
C PHE A 5 27.24 -8.35 18.06
N ASP A 6 28.12 -7.54 17.47
CA ASP A 6 28.24 -6.12 17.80
C ASP A 6 26.92 -5.38 17.52
N PHE A 7 26.25 -5.71 16.41
CA PHE A 7 24.93 -5.17 16.09
C PHE A 7 23.87 -5.54 17.14
N LEU A 8 23.81 -6.82 17.56
CA LEU A 8 22.89 -7.26 18.60
C LEU A 8 23.16 -6.57 19.93
N MET A 9 24.43 -6.43 20.32
CA MET A 9 24.83 -5.72 21.54
C MET A 9 24.40 -4.25 21.49
N GLN A 10 24.63 -3.56 20.38
CA GLN A 10 24.21 -2.16 20.22
C GLN A 10 22.69 -1.99 20.31
N LEU A 11 21.90 -2.94 19.77
CA LEU A 11 20.45 -2.95 19.90
C LEU A 11 19.99 -3.16 21.35
N LEU A 12 20.66 -4.04 22.08
CA LEU A 12 20.39 -4.30 23.49
C LEU A 12 20.74 -3.09 24.36
N ASP A 13 21.94 -2.53 24.19
CA ASP A 13 22.41 -1.36 24.93
C ASP A 13 21.48 -0.15 24.73
N SER A 14 21.03 0.07 23.49
CA SER A 14 20.08 1.14 23.16
C SER A 14 18.72 0.99 23.87
N ARG A 15 18.27 -0.24 24.14
CA ARG A 15 17.01 -0.49 24.87
C ARG A 15 17.23 -0.50 26.38
N ALA A 16 18.34 -1.06 26.83
CA ALA A 16 18.74 -1.10 28.22
C ALA A 16 19.00 0.31 28.79
N SER A 17 19.33 1.29 27.93
CA SER A 17 19.41 2.69 28.34
C SER A 17 18.07 3.29 28.81
N ARG A 18 16.94 2.60 28.56
CA ARG A 18 15.57 3.05 28.88
C ARG A 18 14.77 2.04 29.71
N THR A 19 15.23 0.79 29.82
CA THR A 19 14.50 -0.34 30.42
C THR A 19 15.47 -1.31 31.08
N THR A 20 14.98 -2.27 31.88
CA THR A 20 15.87 -3.30 32.46
C THR A 20 16.46 -4.20 31.37
N PRO A 21 17.63 -4.84 31.58
CA PRO A 21 18.23 -5.73 30.58
C PRO A 21 17.30 -6.87 30.11
N GLU A 22 16.51 -7.42 31.02
CA GLU A 22 15.52 -8.46 30.69
C GLU A 22 14.39 -7.92 29.81
N GLN A 23 13.89 -6.71 30.12
CA GLN A 23 12.90 -6.03 29.29
C GLN A 23 13.46 -5.63 27.93
N ALA A 24 14.72 -5.19 27.88
CA ALA A 24 15.42 -4.88 26.63
C ALA A 24 15.48 -6.11 25.71
N LEU A 25 15.88 -7.27 26.23
CA LEU A 25 15.88 -8.52 25.48
C LEU A 25 14.47 -8.95 25.05
N THR A 26 13.50 -8.87 25.96
CA THR A 26 12.12 -9.27 25.69
C THR A 26 11.47 -8.42 24.62
N THR A 27 11.64 -7.10 24.69
CA THR A 27 11.10 -6.18 23.68
C THR A 27 11.84 -6.33 22.35
N LEU A 28 13.15 -6.57 22.35
CA LEU A 28 13.91 -6.81 21.13
C LEU A 28 13.46 -8.10 20.43
N HIS A 29 13.27 -9.17 21.20
CA HIS A 29 12.70 -10.42 20.71
C HIS A 29 11.29 -10.23 20.17
N ALA A 30 10.47 -9.41 20.85
CA ALA A 30 9.12 -9.10 20.41
C ALA A 30 9.11 -8.37 19.04
N ASP A 31 10.11 -7.54 18.74
CA ASP A 31 10.14 -6.82 17.45
C ASP A 31 10.59 -7.69 16.28
N TYR A 32 11.49 -8.65 16.52
CA TYR A 32 11.99 -9.54 15.47
C TYR A 32 11.12 -10.79 15.28
N ILE A 33 10.70 -11.43 16.37
CA ILE A 33 10.16 -12.79 16.36
C ILE A 33 8.78 -12.86 17.02
N GLY A 34 8.67 -12.57 18.31
CA GLY A 34 7.54 -13.01 19.14
C GLY A 34 6.34 -12.06 19.19
N GLY A 35 6.53 -10.78 18.91
CA GLY A 35 5.54 -9.73 19.14
C GLY A 35 4.57 -9.53 17.98
N PRO A 36 3.46 -8.81 18.20
CA PRO A 36 2.38 -8.67 17.22
C PRO A 36 2.81 -8.01 15.91
N HIS A 37 3.84 -7.15 15.98
CA HIS A 37 4.35 -6.41 14.83
C HIS A 37 5.52 -7.11 14.11
N ALA A 38 6.10 -8.16 14.70
CA ALA A 38 7.19 -8.91 14.13
C ALA A 38 6.83 -9.54 12.78
N ASN A 39 7.71 -9.39 11.80
CA ASN A 39 7.53 -9.95 10.46
C ASN A 39 7.45 -11.47 10.51
N TYR A 40 8.29 -12.12 11.34
CA TYR A 40 8.26 -13.57 11.48
C TYR A 40 6.93 -14.08 12.03
N ARG A 41 6.40 -13.50 13.11
CA ARG A 41 5.09 -13.87 13.66
C ARG A 41 3.98 -13.69 12.62
N LYS A 42 3.96 -12.53 11.95
CA LYS A 42 2.98 -12.23 10.90
C LYS A 42 3.00 -13.29 9.81
N TRP A 43 4.19 -13.62 9.31
CA TRP A 43 4.39 -14.67 8.32
C TRP A 43 3.97 -16.06 8.84
N TYR A 44 4.37 -16.43 10.05
CA TYR A 44 4.06 -17.73 10.65
C TYR A 44 2.56 -18.04 10.69
N PHE A 45 1.75 -17.06 11.10
CA PHE A 45 0.29 -17.20 11.08
C PHE A 45 -0.30 -17.08 9.68
N ALA A 46 0.20 -16.17 8.84
CA ALA A 46 -0.25 -16.00 7.46
C ALA A 46 -0.08 -17.28 6.63
N ALA A 47 1.10 -17.91 6.74
CA ALA A 47 1.45 -19.19 6.12
C ALA A 47 0.84 -20.41 6.86
N GLN A 48 0.05 -20.18 7.91
CA GLN A 48 -0.66 -21.20 8.70
C GLN A 48 0.22 -22.29 9.31
N LEU A 49 1.48 -21.98 9.61
CA LEU A 49 2.41 -22.94 10.22
C LEU A 49 2.03 -23.32 11.65
N ASP A 50 1.21 -22.51 12.31
CA ASP A 50 0.66 -22.82 13.62
C ASP A 50 -0.25 -24.06 13.62
N LEU A 51 -0.83 -24.41 12.48
CA LEU A 51 -1.58 -25.65 12.31
C LEU A 51 -0.64 -26.86 12.24
N ASP A 52 0.49 -26.71 11.55
CA ASP A 52 1.49 -27.77 11.43
C ASP A 52 2.13 -28.08 12.80
N ASP A 53 2.52 -27.04 13.54
CA ASP A 53 3.09 -27.19 14.88
C ASP A 53 2.05 -27.72 15.91
N ALA A 54 0.75 -27.46 15.71
CA ALA A 54 -0.31 -28.03 16.54
C ALA A 54 -0.60 -29.52 16.23
N VAL A 55 -0.35 -29.98 15.00
CA VAL A 55 -0.53 -31.38 14.57
C VAL A 55 0.72 -32.23 14.86
N GLY A 56 1.90 -31.59 14.96
CA GLY A 56 3.22 -32.19 15.21
C GLY A 56 3.39 -32.99 16.50
N GLN A 57 2.34 -33.19 17.30
CA GLN A 57 2.29 -34.13 18.43
C GLN A 57 1.88 -35.56 18.02
N THR A 58 1.55 -35.83 16.74
CA THR A 58 1.21 -37.18 16.27
C THR A 58 1.94 -37.55 14.97
N GLN A 59 2.49 -38.76 14.92
CA GLN A 59 3.13 -39.36 13.74
C GLN A 59 2.18 -39.26 12.52
N ASN A 60 2.69 -38.77 11.39
CA ASN A 60 2.06 -38.56 10.07
C ASN A 60 1.23 -37.27 9.83
N PRO A 61 1.91 -36.13 9.56
CA PRO A 61 1.28 -34.86 9.19
C PRO A 61 0.59 -34.85 7.80
N GLY A 62 1.09 -35.61 6.82
CA GLY A 62 0.66 -35.52 5.41
C GLY A 62 -0.78 -35.97 5.12
N VAL A 63 -1.28 -36.99 5.82
CA VAL A 63 -2.59 -37.63 5.54
C VAL A 63 -3.75 -36.86 6.19
N LYS A 64 -3.55 -36.31 7.40
CA LYS A 64 -4.56 -35.47 8.08
C LYS A 64 -4.68 -34.07 7.46
N ARG A 65 -3.62 -33.55 6.82
CA ARG A 65 -3.63 -32.28 6.05
C ARG A 65 -4.67 -32.30 4.93
N LEU A 66 -4.79 -33.41 4.20
CA LEU A 66 -5.80 -33.57 3.15
C LEU A 66 -7.22 -33.59 3.72
N GLN A 67 -7.44 -34.19 4.90
CA GLN A 67 -8.76 -34.24 5.54
C GLN A 67 -9.18 -32.90 6.18
N SER A 68 -8.27 -32.14 6.78
CA SER A 68 -8.57 -30.82 7.38
C SER A 68 -8.82 -29.74 6.32
N VAL A 69 -8.09 -29.79 5.20
CA VAL A 69 -8.30 -28.92 4.03
C VAL A 69 -9.58 -29.31 3.27
N ARG A 70 -9.94 -30.60 3.20
CA ARG A 70 -11.25 -31.03 2.63
C ARG A 70 -12.42 -30.55 3.48
N ARG A 71 -12.32 -30.64 4.81
CA ARG A 71 -13.35 -30.16 5.76
C ARG A 71 -13.58 -28.64 5.74
N THR A 72 -12.63 -27.86 5.22
CA THR A 72 -12.78 -26.41 5.03
C THR A 72 -13.30 -26.04 3.64
N LYS A 73 -13.31 -26.99 2.70
CA LYS A 73 -13.83 -26.82 1.32
C LYS A 73 -15.34 -27.02 1.25
N ASP A 74 -15.92 -27.86 2.10
CA ASP A 74 -17.37 -28.05 2.22
C ASP A 74 -17.97 -26.90 3.04
N GLY A 75 -18.36 -25.86 2.32
CA GLY A 75 -18.93 -24.63 2.84
C GLY A 75 -20.32 -24.83 3.43
N GLY A 76 -20.39 -24.79 4.76
CA GLY A 76 -21.65 -24.63 5.48
C GLY A 76 -21.39 -24.34 6.95
N ARG A 77 -21.58 -23.09 7.38
CA ARG A 77 -21.86 -22.71 8.79
C ARG A 77 -20.70 -22.64 9.81
N ARG A 78 -19.45 -22.32 9.43
CA ARG A 78 -18.29 -22.32 10.38
C ARG A 78 -17.39 -21.06 10.45
N SER A 79 -17.88 -19.86 10.10
CA SER A 79 -17.04 -18.63 10.22
C SER A 79 -16.63 -18.31 11.67
N THR A 80 -17.45 -18.67 12.66
CA THR A 80 -17.20 -18.43 14.09
C THR A 80 -16.17 -19.39 14.70
N GLY A 81 -16.10 -20.65 14.23
CA GLY A 81 -15.15 -21.65 14.71
C GLY A 81 -13.71 -21.41 14.27
N ALA A 82 -13.51 -20.98 13.01
CA ALA A 82 -12.18 -20.67 12.49
C ALA A 82 -11.55 -19.43 13.17
N ALA A 83 -12.36 -18.41 13.49
CA ALA A 83 -11.92 -17.23 14.23
C ALA A 83 -11.53 -17.58 15.68
N ARG A 84 -12.36 -18.37 16.38
CA ARG A 84 -12.03 -18.89 17.73
C ARG A 84 -10.77 -19.76 17.74
N SER A 85 -10.53 -20.53 16.67
CA SER A 85 -9.32 -21.34 16.50
C SER A 85 -8.06 -20.49 16.29
N LEU A 86 -8.13 -19.40 15.50
CA LEU A 86 -6.99 -18.49 15.30
C LEU A 86 -6.67 -17.70 16.57
N GLU A 87 -7.68 -17.20 17.26
CA GLU A 87 -7.51 -16.48 18.53
C GLU A 87 -6.89 -17.37 19.60
N SER A 88 -7.35 -18.62 19.71
CA SER A 88 -6.73 -19.63 20.57
C SER A 88 -5.25 -19.87 20.20
N ALA A 89 -4.92 -19.99 18.92
CA ALA A 89 -3.54 -20.15 18.47
C ALA A 89 -2.66 -18.94 18.79
N ILE A 90 -3.19 -17.72 18.63
CA ILE A 90 -2.53 -16.47 19.02
C ILE A 90 -2.27 -16.43 20.52
N ASN A 91 -3.23 -16.86 21.34
CA ASN A 91 -3.07 -16.91 22.80
C ASN A 91 -2.02 -17.94 23.21
N ARG A 92 -2.00 -19.13 22.60
CA ARG A 92 -0.93 -20.12 22.82
C ARG A 92 0.45 -19.58 22.44
N TRP A 93 0.55 -18.90 21.31
CA TRP A 93 1.79 -18.23 20.90
C TRP A 93 2.24 -17.21 21.95
N ARG A 94 1.33 -16.36 22.43
CA ARG A 94 1.64 -15.35 23.44
C ARG A 94 2.13 -15.98 24.75
N GLN A 95 1.49 -17.06 25.20
CA GLN A 95 1.91 -17.82 26.37
C GLN A 95 3.30 -18.44 26.16
N ALA A 96 3.55 -19.07 25.00
CA ALA A 96 4.84 -19.65 24.68
C ALA A 96 5.97 -18.60 24.65
N MET A 97 5.72 -17.42 24.06
CA MET A 97 6.69 -16.31 24.06
C MET A 97 6.95 -15.75 25.46
N HIS A 98 5.90 -15.68 26.30
CA HIS A 98 6.02 -15.24 27.69
C HIS A 98 6.83 -16.23 28.54
N GLN A 99 6.61 -17.53 28.37
CA GLN A 99 7.31 -18.59 29.11
C GLN A 99 8.71 -18.89 28.58
N MET A 100 9.10 -18.32 27.44
CA MET A 100 10.42 -18.53 26.84
C MET A 100 11.54 -17.99 27.72
N SER A 101 12.57 -18.81 27.93
CA SER A 101 13.74 -18.43 28.73
C SER A 101 14.51 -17.25 28.06
N PRO A 102 15.24 -16.43 28.84
CA PRO A 102 16.14 -15.42 28.27
C PRO A 102 17.15 -16.01 27.29
N TYR A 103 17.67 -17.21 27.60
CA TYR A 103 18.59 -17.93 26.72
C TYR A 103 17.94 -18.22 25.35
N ASP A 104 16.73 -18.76 25.33
CA ASP A 104 16.03 -19.07 24.09
C ASP A 104 15.65 -17.83 23.28
N ARG A 105 15.27 -16.73 23.95
CA ARG A 105 15.03 -15.44 23.30
C ARG A 105 16.28 -14.93 22.61
N LEU A 106 17.41 -14.94 23.32
CA LEU A 106 18.70 -14.51 22.78
C LEU A 106 19.15 -15.41 21.63
N ARG A 107 18.99 -16.73 21.79
CA ARG A 107 19.30 -17.72 20.76
C ARG A 107 18.50 -17.50 19.48
N GLN A 108 17.19 -17.29 19.56
CA GLN A 108 16.35 -17.00 18.39
C GLN A 108 16.75 -15.70 17.70
N LEU A 109 17.04 -14.64 18.47
CA LEU A 109 17.53 -13.38 17.94
C LEU A 109 18.87 -13.55 17.22
N ALA A 110 19.83 -14.21 17.86
CA ALA A 110 21.14 -14.49 17.28
C ALA A 110 21.00 -15.30 16.00
N LEU A 111 20.21 -16.38 16.01
CA LEU A 111 19.99 -17.22 14.83
C LEU A 111 19.36 -16.43 13.67
N TYR A 112 18.35 -15.61 13.95
CA TYR A 112 17.71 -14.77 12.92
C TYR A 112 18.69 -13.76 12.33
N LEU A 113 19.45 -13.05 13.17
CA LEU A 113 20.45 -12.07 12.72
C LEU A 113 21.60 -12.71 11.94
N LEU A 114 22.02 -13.92 12.30
CA LEU A 114 23.01 -14.69 11.54
C LEU A 114 22.45 -15.09 10.16
N CYS A 115 21.22 -15.61 10.11
CA CYS A 115 20.56 -15.92 8.83
C CYS A 115 20.44 -14.67 7.95
N TRP A 116 19.99 -13.55 8.51
CA TRP A 116 19.81 -12.28 7.79
C TRP A 116 21.15 -11.69 7.34
N GLY A 117 22.16 -11.73 8.21
CA GLY A 117 23.48 -11.16 7.97
C GLY A 117 24.25 -11.85 6.84
N GLU A 118 24.02 -13.15 6.62
CA GLU A 118 24.67 -13.92 5.56
C GLU A 118 23.79 -14.17 4.33
N ALA A 119 22.51 -13.76 4.35
CA ALA A 119 21.56 -14.00 3.26
C ALA A 119 21.89 -13.27 1.93
N ALA A 120 22.84 -12.33 1.91
CA ALA A 120 23.17 -11.52 0.72
C ALA A 120 21.90 -10.94 0.06
N GLN A 121 21.65 -11.19 -1.23
CA GLN A 121 20.44 -10.71 -1.92
C GLN A 121 19.15 -11.42 -1.49
N VAL A 122 19.24 -12.62 -0.87
CA VAL A 122 18.09 -13.34 -0.35
C VAL A 122 17.45 -12.58 0.83
N ARG A 123 18.13 -11.62 1.46
CA ARG A 123 17.53 -10.78 2.51
C ARG A 123 16.38 -9.88 2.00
N PHE A 124 16.30 -9.67 0.68
CA PHE A 124 15.22 -8.91 0.03
C PHE A 124 13.96 -9.75 -0.26
N VAL A 125 13.98 -11.03 0.11
CA VAL A 125 12.80 -11.92 0.11
C VAL A 125 12.46 -12.34 1.55
N PRO A 126 11.82 -11.44 2.34
CA PRO A 126 11.66 -11.62 3.77
C PRO A 126 10.82 -12.84 4.16
N GLU A 127 9.79 -13.21 3.40
CA GLU A 127 9.00 -14.42 3.69
C GLU A 127 9.80 -15.70 3.43
N CYS A 128 10.66 -15.70 2.40
CA CYS A 128 11.64 -16.78 2.18
C CYS A 128 12.63 -16.85 3.35
N LEU A 129 13.11 -15.70 3.85
CA LEU A 129 14.02 -15.66 4.99
C LEU A 129 13.36 -16.15 6.29
N CYS A 130 12.08 -15.81 6.52
CA CYS A 130 11.31 -16.35 7.63
C CYS A 130 11.21 -17.89 7.54
N PHE A 131 11.00 -18.44 6.35
CA PHE A 131 11.00 -19.90 6.13
C PHE A 131 12.36 -20.55 6.41
N ILE A 132 13.45 -19.92 5.94
CA ILE A 132 14.82 -20.36 6.23
C ILE A 132 15.06 -20.38 7.74
N PHE A 133 14.71 -19.29 8.43
CA PHE A 133 14.84 -19.19 9.88
C PHE A 133 14.02 -20.26 10.61
N LYS A 134 12.76 -20.52 10.22
CA LYS A 134 11.94 -21.60 10.81
C LYS A 134 12.65 -22.96 10.66
N CYS A 135 13.13 -23.28 9.46
CA CYS A 135 13.83 -24.55 9.22
C CYS A 135 15.14 -24.64 10.03
N ALA A 136 15.90 -23.56 10.12
CA ALA A 136 17.13 -23.50 10.91
C ALA A 136 16.86 -23.68 12.40
N ASP A 137 15.81 -23.05 12.92
CA ASP A 137 15.41 -23.14 14.32
C ASP A 137 14.85 -24.54 14.65
N ASP A 138 14.07 -25.15 13.76
CA ASP A 138 13.59 -26.54 13.89
C ASP A 138 14.75 -27.55 13.91
N TYR A 139 15.75 -27.37 13.04
CA TYR A 139 16.96 -28.18 13.05
C TYR A 139 17.78 -27.95 14.31
N TYR A 140 17.99 -26.70 14.73
CA TYR A 140 18.78 -26.38 15.92
C TYR A 140 18.21 -27.07 17.17
N ARG A 141 16.89 -27.05 17.36
CA ARG A 141 16.23 -27.68 18.52
C ARG A 141 16.18 -29.21 18.45
N SER A 142 16.56 -29.80 17.33
CA SER A 142 16.48 -31.25 17.15
C SER A 142 17.58 -31.99 17.92
N PRO A 143 17.32 -33.22 18.39
CA PRO A 143 18.36 -34.07 18.97
C PRO A 143 19.53 -34.31 18.01
N GLU A 144 19.27 -34.32 16.70
CA GLU A 144 20.29 -34.49 15.66
C GLU A 144 21.31 -33.35 15.65
N CYS A 145 20.87 -32.11 15.87
CA CYS A 145 21.78 -30.97 16.01
C CYS A 145 22.43 -30.93 17.39
N GLN A 146 21.65 -31.16 18.46
CA GLN A 146 22.14 -31.04 19.84
C GLN A 146 23.15 -32.13 20.22
N ASN A 147 23.02 -33.34 19.67
CA ASN A 147 23.92 -34.46 19.94
C ASN A 147 25.10 -34.53 18.96
N ARG A 148 25.23 -33.56 18.05
CA ARG A 148 26.30 -33.54 17.04
C ARG A 148 27.62 -33.14 17.71
N GLN A 149 28.59 -34.04 17.65
CA GLN A 149 29.92 -33.79 18.24
C GLN A 149 30.80 -32.94 17.33
N GLU A 150 30.73 -33.17 16.01
CA GLU A 150 31.53 -32.43 15.04
C GLU A 150 30.81 -31.18 14.53
N PRO A 151 31.48 -30.02 14.46
CA PRO A 151 30.88 -28.82 13.90
C PRO A 151 30.52 -29.05 12.43
N VAL A 152 29.47 -28.36 11.98
CA VAL A 152 29.16 -28.33 10.55
C VAL A 152 30.28 -27.61 9.78
N PRO A 153 30.57 -28.01 8.53
CA PRO A 153 31.58 -27.34 7.72
C PRO A 153 31.31 -25.84 7.59
N GLU A 154 32.37 -25.03 7.65
CA GLU A 154 32.26 -23.59 7.42
C GLU A 154 31.64 -23.31 6.05
N GLY A 155 30.77 -22.30 5.98
CA GLY A 155 30.07 -21.94 4.75
C GLY A 155 28.94 -22.87 4.35
N LEU A 156 28.53 -23.85 5.18
CA LEU A 156 27.37 -24.71 4.91
C LEU A 156 26.11 -23.89 4.58
N PHE A 157 25.80 -22.85 5.36
CA PHE A 157 24.63 -21.99 5.13
C PHE A 157 24.71 -21.29 3.77
N LEU A 158 25.87 -20.71 3.44
CA LEU A 158 26.10 -20.06 2.16
C LEU A 158 26.00 -21.04 0.99
N ARG A 159 26.60 -22.22 1.12
CA ARG A 159 26.64 -23.24 0.06
C ARG A 159 25.29 -23.91 -0.17
N SER A 160 24.62 -24.31 0.90
CA SER A 160 23.40 -25.14 0.84
C SER A 160 22.13 -24.32 0.77
N VAL A 161 22.07 -23.13 1.40
CA VAL A 161 20.85 -22.31 1.47
C VAL A 161 20.94 -21.10 0.53
N VAL A 162 21.94 -20.23 0.72
CA VAL A 162 22.00 -18.93 0.04
C VAL A 162 22.35 -19.09 -1.45
N LYS A 163 23.37 -19.89 -1.77
CA LYS A 163 23.90 -20.02 -3.13
C LYS A 163 22.87 -20.58 -4.14
N PRO A 164 22.07 -21.62 -3.84
CA PRO A 164 21.04 -22.09 -4.77
C PRO A 164 19.95 -21.04 -5.04
N LEU A 165 19.46 -20.37 -3.99
CA LEU A 165 18.47 -19.29 -4.12
C LEU A 165 19.02 -18.09 -4.87
N TYR A 166 20.23 -17.65 -4.53
CA TYR A 166 20.91 -16.56 -5.21
C TYR A 166 21.15 -16.86 -6.69
N ARG A 167 21.60 -18.08 -7.02
CA ARG A 167 21.77 -18.51 -8.42
C ARG A 167 20.44 -18.45 -9.16
N PHE A 168 19.37 -18.99 -8.58
CA PHE A 168 18.05 -18.90 -9.19
C PHE A 168 17.66 -17.45 -9.48
N ILE A 169 17.72 -16.55 -8.49
CA ILE A 169 17.34 -15.13 -8.65
C ILE A 169 18.24 -14.43 -9.68
N ARG A 170 19.55 -14.67 -9.62
CA ARG A 170 20.51 -14.10 -10.58
C ARG A 170 20.22 -14.57 -12.00
N ASP A 171 19.99 -15.86 -12.19
CA ASP A 171 19.79 -16.49 -13.50
C ASP A 171 18.46 -16.07 -14.15
N GLN A 172 17.55 -15.47 -13.39
CA GLN A 172 16.39 -14.77 -13.97
C GLN A 172 16.78 -13.49 -14.72
N GLY A 173 17.75 -12.73 -14.20
CA GLY A 173 18.16 -11.44 -14.76
C GLY A 173 19.44 -11.47 -15.60
N TYR A 174 20.27 -12.48 -15.44
CA TYR A 174 21.58 -12.60 -16.09
C TYR A 174 21.78 -13.99 -16.70
N GLU A 175 22.56 -14.03 -17.76
CA GLU A 175 23.11 -15.25 -18.32
C GLU A 175 24.61 -15.13 -18.51
N VAL A 176 25.26 -16.26 -18.70
CA VAL A 176 26.70 -16.30 -18.95
C VAL A 176 26.92 -16.38 -20.45
N GLN A 177 27.53 -15.35 -21.03
CA GLN A 177 28.03 -15.33 -22.40
C GLN A 177 29.54 -15.07 -22.35
N ASP A 178 30.35 -15.91 -23.00
CA ASP A 178 31.82 -15.83 -23.01
C ASP A 178 32.46 -15.69 -21.61
N GLY A 179 31.90 -16.41 -20.62
CA GLY A 179 32.36 -16.37 -19.24
C GLY A 179 32.01 -15.08 -18.47
N LYS A 180 31.29 -14.13 -19.08
CA LYS A 180 30.83 -12.89 -18.45
C LYS A 180 29.33 -12.94 -18.19
N PHE A 181 28.89 -12.35 -17.08
CA PHE A 181 27.47 -12.18 -16.80
C PHE A 181 26.92 -11.03 -17.64
N VAL A 182 26.07 -11.36 -18.61
CA VAL A 182 25.35 -10.41 -19.46
C VAL A 182 23.90 -10.39 -19.00
N ARG A 183 23.28 -9.20 -19.00
CA ARG A 183 21.88 -9.05 -18.62
C ARG A 183 21.00 -9.71 -19.67
N ARG A 184 20.00 -10.48 -19.23
CA ARG A 184 18.99 -11.06 -20.11
C ARG A 184 18.06 -9.97 -20.65
N GLU A 185 17.82 -9.99 -21.95
CA GLU A 185 16.81 -9.16 -22.61
C GLU A 185 15.42 -9.84 -22.57
N LYS A 186 14.98 -10.20 -21.37
CA LYS A 186 13.62 -10.71 -21.13
C LYS A 186 12.75 -9.63 -20.54
N ASP A 187 11.48 -9.58 -20.93
CA ASP A 187 10.52 -8.69 -20.28
C ASP A 187 10.15 -9.22 -18.88
N HIS A 188 9.65 -8.33 -18.04
CA HIS A 188 9.28 -8.58 -16.65
C HIS A 188 8.17 -9.64 -16.53
N GLU A 189 7.37 -9.83 -17.58
CA GLU A 189 6.37 -10.89 -17.62
C GLU A 189 6.96 -12.31 -17.65
N ASP A 190 8.15 -12.46 -18.22
CA ASP A 190 8.84 -13.75 -18.39
C ASP A 190 9.92 -14.00 -17.33
N ILE A 191 10.12 -13.05 -16.42
CA ILE A 191 11.10 -13.09 -15.34
C ILE A 191 10.40 -13.35 -14.01
N ILE A 192 10.89 -14.29 -13.21
CA ILE A 192 10.42 -14.47 -11.83
C ILE A 192 11.08 -13.40 -10.94
N GLY A 193 10.27 -12.50 -10.39
CA GLY A 193 10.72 -11.41 -9.52
C GLY A 193 10.77 -11.79 -8.04
N TYR A 194 11.21 -10.85 -7.20
CA TYR A 194 11.26 -11.05 -5.74
C TYR A 194 9.85 -11.23 -5.14
N ASP A 195 8.83 -10.57 -5.69
CA ASP A 195 7.43 -10.73 -5.27
C ASP A 195 6.91 -12.14 -5.59
N ASP A 196 7.24 -12.69 -6.76
CA ASP A 196 6.89 -14.05 -7.14
C ASP A 196 7.54 -15.07 -6.17
N VAL A 197 8.81 -14.84 -5.80
CA VAL A 197 9.55 -15.64 -4.82
C VAL A 197 8.88 -15.58 -3.44
N ASN A 198 8.55 -14.39 -2.94
CA ASN A 198 7.91 -14.22 -1.64
C ASN A 198 6.51 -14.85 -1.58
N GLN A 199 5.73 -14.72 -2.64
CA GLN A 199 4.37 -15.28 -2.69
C GLN A 199 4.35 -16.82 -2.59
N LEU A 200 5.43 -17.52 -2.96
CA LEU A 200 5.57 -18.95 -2.70
C LEU A 200 5.42 -19.27 -1.21
N PHE A 201 5.89 -18.38 -0.33
CA PHE A 201 5.93 -18.60 1.12
C PHE A 201 4.73 -17.99 1.86
N TRP A 202 3.73 -17.46 1.15
CA TRP A 202 2.54 -16.86 1.77
C TRP A 202 1.50 -17.90 2.20
N TYR A 203 1.46 -19.04 1.52
CA TYR A 203 0.41 -20.04 1.70
C TYR A 203 1.00 -21.44 1.86
N PRO A 204 0.38 -22.33 2.64
CA PRO A 204 0.79 -23.73 2.76
C PRO A 204 0.92 -24.45 1.41
N GLU A 205 0.06 -24.11 0.45
CA GLU A 205 0.07 -24.67 -0.90
C GLU A 205 1.33 -24.29 -1.65
N GLY A 206 1.84 -23.07 -1.47
CA GLY A 206 3.09 -22.62 -2.07
C GLY A 206 4.30 -23.33 -1.45
N ILE A 207 4.37 -23.42 -0.12
CA ILE A 207 5.42 -24.18 0.57
C ILE A 207 5.39 -25.68 0.16
N ALA A 208 4.21 -26.25 -0.06
CA ALA A 208 4.07 -27.63 -0.52
C ALA A 208 4.55 -27.88 -1.95
N ARG A 209 4.80 -26.84 -2.76
CA ARG A 209 5.40 -26.97 -4.10
C ARG A 209 6.91 -27.18 -4.05
N ILE A 210 7.55 -26.94 -2.90
CA ILE A 210 8.99 -27.14 -2.75
C ILE A 210 9.29 -28.63 -2.79
N THR A 211 9.92 -29.06 -3.87
CA THR A 211 10.35 -30.45 -4.10
C THR A 211 11.86 -30.57 -4.11
N LEU A 212 12.35 -31.68 -3.60
CA LEU A 212 13.74 -32.08 -3.77
C LEU A 212 13.98 -32.64 -5.19
N ASN A 213 15.25 -32.81 -5.56
CA ASN A 213 15.67 -33.38 -6.84
C ASN A 213 15.11 -34.79 -7.10
N ASP A 214 14.82 -35.57 -6.05
CA ASP A 214 14.18 -36.89 -6.11
C ASP A 214 12.64 -36.83 -6.21
N LYS A 215 12.08 -35.63 -6.40
CA LYS A 215 10.64 -35.32 -6.47
C LYS A 215 9.89 -35.48 -5.15
N THR A 216 10.55 -35.80 -4.03
CA THR A 216 9.92 -35.77 -2.71
C THR A 216 9.61 -34.33 -2.31
N ARG A 217 8.49 -34.10 -1.61
CA ARG A 217 8.14 -32.74 -1.15
C ARG A 217 8.86 -32.46 0.16
N LEU A 218 9.42 -31.26 0.30
CA LEU A 218 10.12 -30.85 1.52
C LEU A 218 9.22 -30.93 2.77
N VAL A 219 7.92 -30.65 2.60
CA VAL A 219 6.92 -30.72 3.67
C VAL A 219 6.64 -32.14 4.18
N ASP A 220 6.93 -33.17 3.39
CA ASP A 220 6.75 -34.57 3.79
C ASP A 220 7.88 -35.05 4.71
N LEU A 221 9.02 -34.33 4.74
CA LEU A 221 10.12 -34.60 5.65
C LEU A 221 9.83 -34.08 7.07
N PRO A 222 10.35 -34.75 8.11
CA PRO A 222 10.32 -34.23 9.48
C PRO A 222 10.91 -32.82 9.54
N PRO A 223 10.32 -31.88 10.32
CA PRO A 223 10.77 -30.49 10.39
C PRO A 223 12.28 -30.34 10.65
N ALA A 224 12.82 -31.15 11.57
CA ALA A 224 14.24 -31.18 11.89
C ALA A 224 15.15 -31.46 10.68
N GLN A 225 14.71 -32.29 9.74
CA GLN A 225 15.55 -32.72 8.61
C GLN A 225 15.52 -31.73 7.44
N ARG A 226 14.59 -30.77 7.42
CA ARG A 226 14.38 -29.89 6.26
C ARG A 226 15.57 -28.98 5.98
N PHE A 227 16.18 -28.42 7.02
CA PHE A 227 17.33 -27.52 6.88
C PHE A 227 18.51 -28.17 6.15
N MET A 228 18.79 -29.43 6.48
CA MET A 228 19.90 -30.20 5.89
C MET A 228 19.63 -30.70 4.46
N LYS A 229 18.48 -30.37 3.86
CA LYS A 229 18.12 -30.74 2.49
C LYS A 229 18.01 -29.55 1.55
N PHE A 230 18.35 -28.34 1.98
CA PHE A 230 18.22 -27.13 1.16
C PHE A 230 19.05 -27.16 -0.13
N ASP A 231 20.20 -27.83 -0.12
CA ASP A 231 21.06 -28.05 -1.28
C ASP A 231 20.44 -28.99 -2.33
N LYS A 232 19.45 -29.78 -1.91
CA LYS A 232 18.74 -30.74 -2.77
C LYS A 232 17.41 -30.21 -3.29
N ILE A 233 17.02 -28.98 -2.96
CA ILE A 233 15.76 -28.36 -3.42
C ILE A 233 15.90 -27.95 -4.89
N ASP A 234 14.91 -28.33 -5.70
CA ASP A 234 14.75 -27.84 -7.06
C ASP A 234 13.93 -26.54 -7.08
N TRP A 235 14.63 -25.41 -6.97
CA TRP A 235 14.02 -24.08 -6.97
C TRP A 235 13.35 -23.71 -8.30
N ASN A 236 13.83 -24.25 -9.42
CA ASN A 236 13.24 -23.98 -10.75
C ASN A 236 11.83 -24.54 -10.87
N ARG A 237 11.55 -25.66 -10.18
CA ARG A 237 10.22 -26.26 -10.13
C ARG A 237 9.32 -25.61 -9.08
N ALA A 238 9.91 -25.13 -7.98
CA ALA A 238 9.18 -24.52 -6.88
C ALA A 238 8.61 -23.15 -7.27
N PHE A 239 9.45 -22.25 -7.80
CA PHE A 239 9.06 -20.89 -8.13
C PHE A 239 8.23 -20.81 -9.43
N PHE A 240 7.30 -19.87 -9.46
CA PHE A 240 6.41 -19.66 -10.60
C PHE A 240 5.96 -18.21 -10.64
N LYS A 241 5.65 -17.72 -11.85
CA LYS A 241 5.12 -16.38 -12.06
C LYS A 241 3.70 -16.26 -11.50
N THR A 242 3.42 -15.23 -10.70
CA THR A 242 2.10 -15.00 -10.11
C THR A 242 1.37 -13.81 -10.74
N TYR A 243 2.10 -12.84 -11.28
CA TYR A 243 1.56 -11.68 -12.01
C TYR A 243 2.44 -11.34 -13.21
N LYS A 244 1.85 -11.25 -14.40
CA LYS A 244 2.53 -10.87 -15.65
C LYS A 244 2.50 -9.35 -15.81
N GLU A 245 3.64 -8.71 -15.54
CA GLU A 245 3.77 -7.27 -15.67
C GLU A 245 4.01 -6.88 -17.14
N LYS A 246 2.92 -6.67 -17.88
CA LYS A 246 2.99 -6.20 -19.28
C LYS A 246 2.85 -4.68 -19.33
N ARG A 247 3.78 -4.01 -20.00
CA ARG A 247 3.75 -2.55 -20.18
C ARG A 247 2.84 -2.16 -21.35
N THR A 248 1.53 -2.20 -21.11
CA THR A 248 0.50 -1.86 -22.12
C THR A 248 -0.52 -0.86 -21.60
N ALA A 249 -1.21 -0.16 -22.49
CA ALA A 249 -2.30 0.75 -22.12
C ALA A 249 -3.45 0.04 -21.36
N LEU A 250 -3.62 -1.28 -21.54
CA LEU A 250 -4.57 -2.09 -20.79
C LEU A 250 -4.31 -2.05 -19.27
N GLN A 251 -3.06 -1.85 -18.85
CA GLN A 251 -2.72 -1.72 -17.44
C GLN A 251 -3.35 -0.47 -16.83
N LEU A 252 -3.46 0.63 -17.59
CA LEU A 252 -4.13 1.86 -17.13
C LEU A 252 -5.63 1.61 -16.91
N LEU A 253 -6.26 0.82 -17.77
CA LEU A 253 -7.66 0.46 -17.63
C LEU A 253 -7.92 -0.39 -16.37
N VAL A 254 -7.06 -1.38 -16.09
CA VAL A 254 -7.20 -2.26 -14.91
C VAL A 254 -6.86 -1.50 -13.62
N SER A 255 -5.74 -0.80 -13.57
CA SER A 255 -5.25 -0.11 -12.38
C SER A 255 -6.10 1.09 -11.98
N PHE A 256 -6.60 1.87 -12.95
CA PHE A 256 -7.39 3.09 -12.70
C PHE A 256 -8.88 2.93 -13.03
N ASN A 257 -9.38 1.69 -13.09
CA ASN A 257 -10.77 1.36 -13.43
C ASN A 257 -11.81 2.28 -12.77
N ARG A 258 -11.70 2.51 -11.46
CA ARG A 258 -12.64 3.39 -10.72
C ARG A 258 -12.61 4.84 -11.20
N ILE A 259 -11.45 5.34 -11.61
CA ILE A 259 -11.32 6.71 -12.14
C ILE A 259 -12.08 6.77 -13.47
N TRP A 260 -11.87 5.80 -14.37
CA TRP A 260 -12.59 5.72 -15.64
C TRP A 260 -14.11 5.68 -15.44
N VAL A 261 -14.60 4.83 -14.53
CA VAL A 261 -16.04 4.72 -14.21
C VAL A 261 -16.59 6.05 -13.65
N VAL A 262 -15.94 6.64 -12.64
CA VAL A 262 -16.42 7.90 -12.05
C VAL A 262 -16.49 9.03 -13.09
N HIS A 263 -15.51 9.11 -13.99
CA HIS A 263 -15.39 10.24 -14.89
C HIS A 263 -16.25 10.08 -16.15
N ILE A 264 -16.06 8.99 -16.88
CA ILE A 264 -16.74 8.77 -18.16
C ILE A 264 -18.24 8.60 -17.94
N SER A 265 -18.66 7.87 -16.90
CA SER A 265 -20.07 7.65 -16.66
C SER A 265 -20.77 8.90 -16.13
N LEU A 266 -20.12 9.69 -15.25
CA LEU A 266 -20.68 10.96 -14.81
C LEU A 266 -20.82 11.95 -15.96
N PHE A 267 -19.79 12.05 -16.81
CA PHE A 267 -19.85 12.82 -18.03
C PHE A 267 -21.00 12.36 -18.93
N TRP A 268 -21.19 11.05 -19.11
CA TRP A 268 -22.31 10.51 -19.87
C TRP A 268 -23.67 10.93 -19.31
N TYR A 269 -23.88 10.83 -17.99
CA TYR A 269 -25.13 11.25 -17.36
C TYR A 269 -25.47 12.71 -17.67
N TYR A 270 -24.46 13.59 -17.63
CA TYR A 270 -24.63 15.01 -17.95
C TYR A 270 -24.84 15.24 -19.44
N ALA A 271 -23.98 14.69 -20.29
CA ALA A 271 -24.02 14.87 -21.72
C ALA A 271 -25.33 14.34 -22.31
N ALA A 272 -25.74 13.12 -21.96
CA ALA A 272 -26.97 12.51 -22.48
C ALA A 272 -28.21 13.30 -22.05
N TYR A 273 -28.29 13.72 -20.78
CA TYR A 273 -29.45 14.49 -20.30
C TYR A 273 -29.61 15.83 -21.04
N ASN A 274 -28.49 16.50 -21.34
CA ASN A 274 -28.48 17.82 -21.97
C ASN A 274 -28.44 17.76 -23.52
N SER A 275 -28.41 16.58 -24.15
CA SER A 275 -28.36 16.44 -25.61
C SER A 275 -29.54 15.66 -26.22
N PRO A 276 -30.81 15.99 -25.89
CA PRO A 276 -31.97 15.26 -26.39
C PRO A 276 -32.12 15.27 -27.92
N VAL A 277 -31.53 16.27 -28.58
CA VAL A 277 -31.54 16.42 -30.04
C VAL A 277 -30.89 15.22 -30.76
N ILE A 278 -29.95 14.53 -30.11
CA ILE A 278 -29.23 13.38 -30.69
C ILE A 278 -30.13 12.16 -30.82
N TYR A 279 -30.96 11.89 -29.82
CA TYR A 279 -31.73 10.65 -29.72
C TYR A 279 -33.24 10.82 -29.85
N ARG A 280 -33.76 12.05 -30.00
CA ARG A 280 -35.17 12.29 -30.31
C ARG A 280 -35.58 11.59 -31.61
N ARG A 281 -36.86 11.24 -31.72
CA ARG A 281 -37.41 10.62 -32.92
C ARG A 281 -37.36 11.60 -34.11
N ALA A 282 -37.09 11.08 -35.30
CA ALA A 282 -37.06 11.88 -36.53
C ALA A 282 -38.42 12.56 -36.74
N GLY A 283 -38.41 13.89 -36.94
CA GLY A 283 -39.63 14.70 -37.10
C GLY A 283 -40.24 15.25 -35.80
N SER A 284 -39.87 14.75 -34.62
CA SER A 284 -40.36 15.26 -33.33
C SER A 284 -39.57 16.49 -32.87
N ARG A 285 -40.24 17.50 -32.27
CA ARG A 285 -39.57 18.73 -31.81
C ARG A 285 -38.62 18.51 -30.63
N ASP A 286 -38.90 17.54 -29.76
CA ASP A 286 -38.09 17.19 -28.58
C ASP A 286 -38.19 15.68 -28.29
N ALA A 287 -37.27 15.14 -27.48
CA ALA A 287 -37.33 13.77 -26.98
C ALA A 287 -38.38 13.64 -25.86
N THR A 288 -39.04 12.48 -25.77
CA THR A 288 -40.01 12.23 -24.68
C THR A 288 -39.30 12.13 -23.34
N ALA A 289 -40.05 12.33 -22.24
CA ALA A 289 -39.50 12.20 -20.89
C ALA A 289 -38.88 10.81 -20.65
N ALA A 290 -39.52 9.74 -21.15
CA ALA A 290 -39.02 8.38 -21.06
C ALA A 290 -37.67 8.22 -21.77
N MET A 291 -37.51 8.80 -22.97
CA MET A 291 -36.26 8.79 -23.72
C MET A 291 -35.15 9.55 -22.99
N LYS A 292 -35.45 10.71 -22.38
CA LYS A 292 -34.47 11.49 -21.60
C LYS A 292 -33.96 10.71 -20.39
N TRP A 293 -34.85 10.11 -19.60
CA TRP A 293 -34.45 9.26 -18.48
C TRP A 293 -33.63 8.05 -18.94
N SER A 294 -34.06 7.38 -20.01
CA SER A 294 -33.38 6.18 -20.51
C SER A 294 -32.02 6.49 -21.15
N ALA A 295 -31.88 7.58 -21.92
CA ALA A 295 -30.62 8.02 -22.51
C ALA A 295 -29.56 8.29 -21.42
N SER A 296 -29.95 9.01 -20.37
CA SER A 296 -29.09 9.25 -19.22
C SER A 296 -28.78 7.95 -18.48
N ALA A 297 -29.75 7.04 -18.33
CA ALA A 297 -29.56 5.76 -17.66
C ALA A 297 -28.52 4.85 -18.34
N LEU A 298 -28.26 5.01 -19.64
CA LEU A 298 -27.17 4.32 -20.33
C LEU A 298 -25.78 4.63 -19.75
N GLY A 299 -25.63 5.66 -18.92
CA GLY A 299 -24.39 5.88 -18.14
C GLY A 299 -24.03 4.66 -17.25
N GLY A 300 -25.02 3.92 -16.77
CA GLY A 300 -24.78 2.66 -16.05
C GLY A 300 -24.27 1.54 -16.96
N ALA A 301 -24.69 1.53 -18.23
CA ALA A 301 -24.16 0.62 -19.24
C ALA A 301 -22.71 0.94 -19.58
N VAL A 302 -22.37 2.24 -19.69
CA VAL A 302 -20.98 2.71 -19.85
C VAL A 302 -20.11 2.24 -18.68
N SER A 303 -20.58 2.41 -17.43
CA SER A 303 -19.89 1.88 -16.25
C SER A 303 -19.65 0.37 -16.32
N ALA A 304 -20.68 -0.39 -16.70
CA ALA A 304 -20.58 -1.85 -16.84
C ALA A 304 -19.62 -2.25 -17.97
N ALA A 305 -19.64 -1.55 -19.10
CA ALA A 305 -18.74 -1.80 -20.23
C ALA A 305 -17.27 -1.56 -19.87
N ILE A 306 -16.96 -0.47 -19.15
CA ILE A 306 -15.61 -0.20 -18.63
C ILE A 306 -15.17 -1.34 -17.69
N MET A 307 -16.04 -1.77 -16.79
CA MET A 307 -15.77 -2.87 -15.86
C MET A 307 -15.55 -4.21 -16.59
N ILE A 308 -16.29 -4.49 -17.67
CA ILE A 308 -16.12 -5.67 -18.52
C ILE A 308 -14.77 -5.60 -19.23
N ALA A 309 -14.46 -4.48 -19.87
CA ALA A 309 -13.19 -4.28 -20.58
C ALA A 309 -11.99 -4.42 -19.63
N ALA A 310 -12.07 -3.84 -18.42
CA ALA A 310 -11.05 -4.03 -17.39
C ALA A 310 -10.94 -5.49 -16.94
N THR A 311 -12.06 -6.21 -16.80
CA THR A 311 -12.05 -7.63 -16.43
C THR A 311 -11.44 -8.50 -17.53
N LEU A 312 -11.71 -8.20 -18.80
CA LEU A 312 -11.10 -8.88 -19.95
C LEU A 312 -9.60 -8.62 -20.01
N ALA A 313 -9.17 -7.37 -19.79
CA ALA A 313 -7.76 -7.03 -19.68
C ALA A 313 -7.06 -7.76 -18.53
N GLU A 314 -7.72 -7.95 -17.38
CA GLU A 314 -7.15 -8.66 -16.22
C GLU A 314 -6.75 -10.11 -16.52
N PHE A 315 -7.43 -10.79 -17.45
CA PHE A 315 -7.03 -12.14 -17.91
C PHE A 315 -5.65 -12.17 -18.57
N THR A 316 -5.17 -11.05 -19.10
CA THR A 316 -3.86 -10.98 -19.76
C THR A 316 -2.69 -10.83 -18.78
N PHE A 317 -2.96 -10.29 -17.59
CA PHE A 317 -1.98 -10.02 -16.54
C PHE A 317 -1.89 -11.14 -15.50
N ILE A 318 -2.94 -11.96 -15.35
CA ILE A 318 -2.97 -13.05 -14.38
C ILE A 318 -2.69 -14.39 -15.09
N PRO A 319 -1.79 -15.24 -14.57
CA PRO A 319 -1.62 -16.60 -15.08
C PRO A 319 -2.94 -17.38 -15.07
N THR A 320 -3.24 -18.05 -16.19
CA THR A 320 -4.46 -18.81 -16.43
C THR A 320 -4.48 -20.12 -15.65
N THR A 321 -4.73 -20.01 -14.35
CA THR A 321 -5.02 -21.17 -13.48
C THR A 321 -6.53 -21.32 -13.34
N TRP A 322 -7.02 -22.53 -13.04
CA TRP A 322 -8.45 -22.79 -12.84
C TRP A 322 -9.08 -21.87 -11.77
N ASN A 323 -8.36 -21.63 -10.67
CA ASN A 323 -8.84 -20.79 -9.56
C ASN A 323 -8.94 -19.30 -9.94
N ASN A 324 -7.99 -18.78 -10.71
CA ASN A 324 -8.02 -17.39 -11.16
C ASN A 324 -9.07 -17.21 -12.26
N THR A 325 -9.08 -18.10 -13.25
CA THR A 325 -9.98 -18.05 -14.41
C THR A 325 -11.44 -18.16 -13.99
N SER A 326 -11.78 -19.10 -13.09
CA SER A 326 -13.16 -19.26 -12.59
C SER A 326 -13.66 -18.02 -11.83
N HIS A 327 -12.80 -17.37 -11.06
CA HIS A 327 -13.16 -16.14 -10.34
C HIS A 327 -13.44 -14.97 -11.30
N LEU A 328 -12.55 -14.73 -12.26
CA LEU A 328 -12.72 -13.67 -13.25
C LEU A 328 -13.94 -13.94 -14.14
N THR A 329 -14.17 -15.20 -14.54
CA THR A 329 -15.32 -15.60 -15.36
C THR A 329 -16.64 -15.34 -14.65
N ARG A 330 -16.75 -15.70 -13.35
CA ARG A 330 -17.96 -15.41 -12.56
C ARG A 330 -18.22 -13.91 -12.44
N ARG A 331 -17.17 -13.11 -12.23
CA ARG A 331 -17.28 -11.65 -12.22
C ARG A 331 -17.76 -11.13 -13.58
N LEU A 332 -17.21 -11.65 -14.68
CA LEU A 332 -17.58 -11.26 -16.03
C LEU A 332 -19.06 -11.55 -16.34
N ILE A 333 -19.56 -12.74 -15.97
CA ILE A 333 -20.98 -13.11 -16.13
C ILE A 333 -21.88 -12.13 -15.37
N PHE A 334 -21.54 -11.80 -14.12
CA PHE A 334 -22.31 -10.80 -13.36
C PHE A 334 -22.33 -9.44 -14.04
N LEU A 335 -21.18 -8.97 -14.55
CA LEU A 335 -21.11 -7.68 -15.22
C LEU A 335 -21.95 -7.65 -16.50
N PHE A 336 -22.05 -8.77 -17.24
CA PHE A 336 -22.97 -8.89 -18.36
C PHE A 336 -24.45 -8.84 -17.94
N ILE A 337 -24.81 -9.41 -16.79
CA ILE A 337 -26.17 -9.28 -16.23
C ILE A 337 -26.46 -7.81 -15.91
N VAL A 338 -25.53 -7.10 -15.25
CA VAL A 338 -25.70 -5.68 -14.96
C VAL A 338 -25.81 -4.85 -16.25
N LEU A 339 -24.99 -5.15 -17.26
CA LEU A 339 -25.10 -4.51 -18.57
C LEU A 339 -26.48 -4.74 -19.19
N GLY A 340 -27.01 -5.96 -19.13
CA GLY A 340 -28.37 -6.28 -19.60
C GLY A 340 -29.45 -5.50 -18.85
N LEU A 341 -29.33 -5.37 -17.53
CA LEU A 341 -30.27 -4.60 -16.71
C LEU A 341 -30.22 -3.10 -17.00
N THR A 342 -29.04 -2.55 -17.30
CA THR A 342 -28.87 -1.12 -17.58
C THR A 342 -29.11 -0.75 -19.06
N THR A 343 -29.15 -1.71 -19.98
CA THR A 343 -29.41 -1.47 -21.41
C THR A 343 -30.78 -1.97 -21.88
N GLY A 344 -31.31 -3.04 -21.30
CA GLY A 344 -32.56 -3.68 -21.72
C GLY A 344 -33.75 -2.73 -21.80
N PRO A 345 -34.04 -1.90 -20.78
CA PRO A 345 -35.13 -0.94 -20.84
C PRO A 345 -34.96 0.10 -21.95
N SER A 346 -33.72 0.51 -22.28
CA SER A 346 -33.46 1.41 -23.40
C SER A 346 -33.88 0.82 -24.74
N PHE A 347 -33.61 -0.47 -24.99
CA PHE A 347 -34.07 -1.11 -26.23
C PHE A 347 -35.59 -1.02 -26.38
N TYR A 348 -36.33 -1.26 -25.30
CA TYR A 348 -37.79 -1.12 -25.30
C TYR A 348 -38.23 0.32 -25.56
N ILE A 349 -37.65 1.30 -24.87
CA ILE A 349 -38.06 2.71 -24.95
C ILE A 349 -37.74 3.33 -26.31
N PHE A 350 -36.55 3.04 -26.87
CA PHE A 350 -36.11 3.65 -28.13
C PHE A 350 -36.66 2.95 -29.38
N ILE A 351 -36.96 1.65 -29.31
CA ILE A 351 -37.40 0.88 -30.49
C ILE A 351 -38.90 0.58 -30.45
N ALA A 352 -39.44 0.17 -29.30
CA ALA A 352 -40.81 -0.34 -29.22
C ALA A 352 -41.82 0.75 -28.85
N ASN A 353 -41.65 1.40 -27.71
CA ASN A 353 -42.60 2.40 -27.21
C ASN A 353 -41.89 3.52 -26.45
N ASP A 354 -41.90 4.73 -27.02
CA ASP A 354 -41.28 5.94 -26.47
C ASP A 354 -42.24 6.73 -25.55
N GLY A 355 -43.45 6.22 -25.31
CA GLY A 355 -44.49 6.85 -24.50
C GLY A 355 -45.40 7.80 -25.28
N THR A 356 -45.28 7.87 -26.61
CA THR A 356 -46.15 8.70 -27.47
C THR A 356 -47.60 8.22 -27.48
N ASP A 357 -47.85 6.95 -27.18
CA ASP A 357 -49.19 6.36 -27.08
C ASP A 357 -49.96 6.76 -25.80
N GLY A 358 -49.39 7.64 -24.96
CA GLY A 358 -49.98 8.05 -23.68
C GLY A 358 -49.79 7.04 -22.54
N SER A 359 -49.07 5.95 -22.77
CA SER A 359 -48.77 4.94 -21.73
C SER A 359 -47.71 5.45 -20.75
N SER A 360 -47.93 5.23 -19.45
CA SER A 360 -46.98 5.59 -18.39
C SER A 360 -45.84 4.56 -18.23
N LEU A 361 -45.98 3.39 -18.86
CA LEU A 361 -45.04 2.27 -18.74
C LEU A 361 -43.60 2.64 -19.19
N PRO A 362 -43.36 3.27 -20.36
CA PRO A 362 -42.01 3.67 -20.77
C PRO A 362 -41.35 4.65 -19.81
N LEU A 363 -42.14 5.58 -19.23
CA LEU A 363 -41.64 6.54 -18.26
C LEU A 363 -41.21 5.85 -16.96
N ILE A 364 -42.04 4.94 -16.43
CA ILE A 364 -41.72 4.16 -15.23
C ILE A 364 -40.44 3.34 -15.46
N LEU A 365 -40.35 2.65 -16.60
CA LEU A 365 -39.17 1.87 -16.97
C LEU A 365 -37.92 2.73 -17.06
N GLY A 366 -37.99 3.91 -17.67
CA GLY A 366 -36.86 4.85 -17.78
C GLY A 366 -36.38 5.35 -16.42
N ILE A 367 -37.31 5.70 -15.51
CA ILE A 367 -36.96 6.15 -14.16
C ILE A 367 -36.31 5.02 -13.35
N VAL A 368 -36.90 3.81 -13.36
CA VAL A 368 -36.35 2.65 -12.65
C VAL A 368 -34.96 2.30 -13.19
N GLN A 369 -34.79 2.29 -14.52
CA GLN A 369 -33.51 2.07 -15.17
C GLN A 369 -32.45 3.09 -14.71
N PHE A 370 -32.83 4.38 -14.63
CA PHE A 370 -31.92 5.44 -14.19
C PHE A 370 -31.41 5.21 -12.77
N PHE A 371 -32.29 4.90 -11.81
CA PHE A 371 -31.85 4.64 -10.43
C PHE A 371 -30.99 3.38 -10.30
N ILE A 372 -31.32 2.31 -11.02
CA ILE A 372 -30.46 1.10 -11.09
C ILE A 372 -29.09 1.47 -11.65
N ALA A 373 -29.04 2.26 -12.73
CA ALA A 373 -27.81 2.70 -13.36
C ALA A 373 -26.94 3.55 -12.41
N VAL A 374 -27.54 4.50 -11.68
CA VAL A 374 -26.83 5.34 -10.71
C VAL A 374 -26.27 4.48 -9.57
N ILE A 375 -27.06 3.55 -9.03
CA ILE A 375 -26.60 2.62 -8.00
C ILE A 375 -25.43 1.76 -8.52
N ALA A 376 -25.54 1.19 -9.72
CA ALA A 376 -24.49 0.40 -10.33
C ALA A 376 -23.19 1.22 -10.51
N THR A 377 -23.30 2.45 -11.02
CA THR A 377 -22.15 3.35 -11.18
C THR A 377 -21.51 3.67 -9.84
N LEU A 378 -22.28 4.08 -8.82
CA LEU A 378 -21.75 4.37 -7.49
C LEU A 378 -21.06 3.15 -6.85
N LEU A 379 -21.64 1.96 -6.98
CA LEU A 379 -21.04 0.72 -6.49
C LEU A 379 -19.69 0.45 -7.18
N PHE A 380 -19.62 0.58 -8.50
CA PHE A 380 -18.39 0.37 -9.27
C PHE A 380 -17.33 1.45 -9.01
N SER A 381 -17.75 2.68 -8.70
CA SER A 381 -16.87 3.79 -8.33
C SER A 381 -16.25 3.64 -6.93
N ILE A 382 -17.01 3.13 -5.95
CA ILE A 382 -16.58 3.06 -4.55
C ILE A 382 -15.88 1.73 -4.25
N ILE A 383 -16.44 0.60 -4.70
CA ILE A 383 -15.98 -0.74 -4.35
C ILE A 383 -14.88 -1.18 -5.32
N PRO A 384 -13.68 -1.58 -4.84
CA PRO A 384 -12.63 -2.13 -5.70
C PRO A 384 -13.10 -3.40 -6.42
N SER A 385 -12.71 -3.56 -7.69
CA SER A 385 -13.07 -4.70 -8.53
C SER A 385 -12.68 -6.07 -7.93
N GLY A 386 -11.56 -6.13 -7.21
CA GLY A 386 -11.11 -7.33 -6.50
C GLY A 386 -11.99 -7.72 -5.29
N ARG A 387 -12.85 -6.82 -4.80
CA ARG A 387 -13.76 -7.07 -3.67
C ARG A 387 -15.21 -7.36 -4.07
N MET A 388 -15.59 -7.12 -5.34
CA MET A 388 -16.98 -7.21 -5.78
C MET A 388 -17.59 -8.63 -5.74
N PHE A 389 -16.81 -9.70 -5.56
CA PHE A 389 -17.32 -11.10 -5.56
C PHE A 389 -16.74 -11.98 -4.45
N GLY A 390 -16.63 -11.39 -3.26
CA GLY A 390 -16.18 -12.08 -2.06
C GLY A 390 -14.91 -11.45 -1.54
N ASP A 391 -14.98 -11.03 -0.28
CA ASP A 391 -13.88 -10.28 0.31
C ASP A 391 -12.75 -11.24 0.73
N ARG A 392 -11.81 -11.47 -0.20
CA ARG A 392 -10.53 -12.16 0.08
C ARG A 392 -9.66 -11.41 1.09
N VAL A 393 -10.09 -10.24 1.55
CA VAL A 393 -9.35 -9.32 2.42
C VAL A 393 -10.11 -8.99 3.71
N ALA A 394 -11.43 -9.11 3.79
CA ALA A 394 -12.26 -8.80 4.97
C ALA A 394 -12.88 -10.06 5.58
N GLY A 395 -12.81 -11.21 4.90
CA GLY A 395 -13.23 -12.47 5.49
C GLY A 395 -12.33 -12.83 6.68
N LYS A 396 -12.91 -13.12 7.84
CA LYS A 396 -12.19 -13.64 9.03
C LYS A 396 -11.63 -15.06 8.85
N SER A 397 -11.65 -15.58 7.62
CA SER A 397 -11.15 -16.92 7.30
C SER A 397 -9.63 -16.90 7.23
N ARG A 398 -8.99 -17.91 7.83
CA ARG A 398 -7.51 -18.05 7.86
C ARG A 398 -6.88 -18.12 6.47
N LYS A 399 -7.63 -18.55 5.46
CA LYS A 399 -7.22 -18.55 4.03
C LYS A 399 -6.85 -17.16 3.51
N TYR A 400 -7.41 -16.12 4.09
CA TYR A 400 -7.23 -14.73 3.65
C TYR A 400 -6.21 -13.95 4.48
N LEU A 401 -5.64 -14.59 5.51
CA LEU A 401 -4.72 -13.92 6.43
C LEU A 401 -3.45 -13.44 5.73
N ALA A 402 -2.91 -14.20 4.77
CA ALA A 402 -1.75 -13.76 4.00
C ALA A 402 -2.03 -12.50 3.16
N SER A 403 -3.15 -12.45 2.44
CA SER A 403 -3.55 -11.26 1.69
C SER A 403 -3.81 -10.05 2.61
N GLN A 404 -4.45 -10.27 3.77
CA GLN A 404 -4.63 -9.25 4.80
C GLN A 404 -3.31 -8.70 5.33
N THR A 405 -2.34 -9.58 5.58
CA THR A 405 -1.07 -9.22 6.21
C THR A 405 -0.12 -8.54 5.24
N PHE A 406 0.02 -9.06 4.02
CA PHE A 406 1.05 -8.61 3.09
C PHE A 406 0.55 -7.58 2.07
N THR A 407 -0.69 -7.71 1.59
CA THR A 407 -1.22 -6.85 0.50
C THR A 407 -2.28 -5.84 0.95
N ALA A 408 -2.87 -6.05 2.12
CA ALA A 408 -3.98 -5.23 2.60
C ALA A 408 -3.81 -4.72 4.03
N SER A 409 -2.57 -4.69 4.52
CA SER A 409 -2.20 -4.12 5.81
C SER A 409 -2.04 -2.60 5.71
N TYR A 410 -3.11 -1.91 5.35
CA TYR A 410 -3.13 -0.45 5.31
C TYR A 410 -3.19 0.12 6.74
N PRO A 411 -2.50 1.25 7.04
CA PRO A 411 -2.63 1.92 8.32
C PRO A 411 -4.10 2.24 8.65
N SER A 412 -4.55 1.87 9.84
CA SER A 412 -5.90 2.19 10.28
C SER A 412 -6.02 3.69 10.57
N MET A 413 -6.85 4.39 9.81
CA MET A 413 -7.16 5.79 10.08
C MET A 413 -8.12 5.93 11.27
N THR A 414 -7.85 6.89 12.16
CA THR A 414 -8.79 7.29 13.22
C THR A 414 -10.06 7.88 12.61
N ARG A 415 -11.14 7.99 13.40
CA ARG A 415 -12.42 8.54 12.92
C ARG A 415 -12.26 9.94 12.33
N ASN A 416 -11.49 10.81 12.99
CA ASN A 416 -11.26 12.19 12.55
C ASN A 416 -10.46 12.24 11.24
N GLN A 417 -9.42 11.40 11.10
CA GLN A 417 -8.64 11.31 9.87
C GLN A 417 -9.48 10.80 8.69
N ARG A 418 -10.32 9.79 8.94
CA ARG A 418 -11.23 9.25 7.93
C ARG A 418 -12.28 10.28 7.50
N LEU A 419 -12.85 11.00 8.46
CA LEU A 419 -13.79 12.08 8.18
C LEU A 419 -13.14 13.17 7.31
N GLY A 420 -11.92 13.60 7.65
CA GLY A 420 -11.18 14.58 6.84
C GLY A 420 -10.95 14.11 5.40
N SER A 421 -10.61 12.82 5.20
CA SER A 421 -10.47 12.26 3.86
C SER A 421 -11.79 12.20 3.09
N ILE A 422 -12.89 11.82 3.74
CA ILE A 422 -14.23 11.80 3.11
C ILE A 422 -14.64 13.21 2.71
N ILE A 423 -14.49 14.19 3.60
CA ILE A 423 -14.80 15.60 3.33
C ILE A 423 -13.99 16.12 2.15
N LEU A 424 -12.67 15.87 2.10
CA LEU A 424 -11.82 16.25 0.97
C LEU A 424 -12.41 15.74 -0.35
N TRP A 425 -12.70 14.45 -0.46
CA TRP A 425 -13.20 13.87 -1.71
C TRP A 425 -14.62 14.30 -2.05
N LEU A 426 -15.50 14.49 -1.06
CA LEU A 426 -16.84 15.04 -1.28
C LEU A 426 -16.78 16.46 -1.85
N LEU A 427 -15.86 17.29 -1.33
CA LEU A 427 -15.68 18.66 -1.82
C LEU A 427 -15.05 18.70 -3.22
N VAL A 428 -14.02 17.88 -3.47
CA VAL A 428 -13.39 17.77 -4.79
C VAL A 428 -14.40 17.33 -5.85
N PHE A 429 -15.11 16.22 -5.62
CA PHE A 429 -16.08 15.72 -6.60
C PHE A 429 -17.34 16.58 -6.64
N GLY A 430 -17.79 17.16 -5.53
CA GLY A 430 -18.95 18.03 -5.48
C GLY A 430 -18.73 19.33 -6.27
N CYS A 431 -17.65 20.05 -5.99
CA CYS A 431 -17.32 21.28 -6.72
C CYS A 431 -17.09 21.02 -8.21
N LYS A 432 -16.33 19.97 -8.54
CA LYS A 432 -16.14 19.53 -9.92
C LYS A 432 -17.48 19.25 -10.60
N ALA A 433 -18.31 18.39 -10.01
CA ALA A 433 -19.56 17.96 -10.62
C ALA A 433 -20.49 19.14 -10.92
N VAL A 434 -20.57 20.11 -10.00
CA VAL A 434 -21.37 21.33 -10.15
C VAL A 434 -20.79 22.24 -11.23
N GLU A 435 -19.50 22.55 -11.14
CA GLU A 435 -18.83 23.47 -12.06
C GLU A 435 -18.84 22.92 -13.50
N SER A 436 -18.40 21.67 -13.70
CA SER A 436 -18.39 21.05 -15.02
C SER A 436 -19.81 20.87 -15.59
N TYR A 437 -20.84 20.69 -14.77
CA TYR A 437 -22.21 20.66 -15.28
C TYR A 437 -22.61 22.00 -15.93
N PHE A 438 -22.39 23.11 -15.23
CA PHE A 438 -22.81 24.44 -15.71
C PHE A 438 -21.89 25.00 -16.80
N TYR A 439 -20.57 24.92 -16.63
CA TYR A 439 -19.61 25.59 -17.51
C TYR A 439 -19.17 24.74 -18.69
N LEU A 440 -19.13 23.43 -18.54
CA LEU A 440 -18.68 22.52 -19.59
C LEU A 440 -19.88 21.99 -20.39
N VAL A 441 -20.76 21.22 -19.74
CA VAL A 441 -21.82 20.48 -20.44
C VAL A 441 -22.98 21.35 -20.91
N VAL A 442 -23.52 22.22 -20.04
CA VAL A 442 -24.64 23.10 -20.43
C VAL A 442 -24.20 24.08 -21.51
N SER A 443 -22.99 24.64 -21.40
CA SER A 443 -22.40 25.51 -22.43
C SER A 443 -22.31 24.81 -23.79
N PHE A 444 -21.97 23.51 -23.81
CA PHE A 444 -21.83 22.73 -25.02
C PHE A 444 -23.17 22.39 -25.71
N THR A 445 -24.29 22.44 -24.99
CA THR A 445 -25.62 22.00 -25.47
C THR A 445 -26.10 22.73 -26.73
N ASN A 446 -25.86 24.04 -26.80
CA ASN A 446 -26.23 24.84 -27.98
C ASN A 446 -25.44 24.40 -29.22
N THR A 447 -24.15 24.16 -29.05
CA THR A 447 -23.28 23.68 -30.13
C THR A 447 -23.71 22.31 -30.62
N VAL A 448 -24.04 21.38 -29.71
CA VAL A 448 -24.58 20.07 -30.06
C VAL A 448 -25.84 20.21 -30.91
N THR A 449 -26.75 21.10 -30.51
CA THR A 449 -28.03 21.33 -31.20
C THR A 449 -27.83 21.85 -32.63
N VAL A 450 -26.96 22.85 -32.81
CA VAL A 450 -26.68 23.42 -34.14
C VAL A 450 -25.97 22.40 -35.03
N MET A 451 -24.94 21.73 -34.53
CA MET A 451 -24.14 20.82 -35.36
C MET A 451 -24.86 19.52 -35.72
N THR A 452 -25.79 19.04 -34.89
CA THR A 452 -26.62 17.88 -35.26
C THR A 452 -27.60 18.17 -36.40
N HIS A 453 -28.04 19.42 -36.59
CA HIS A 453 -28.90 19.80 -37.72
C HIS A 453 -28.12 20.24 -38.96
N MET A 454 -26.82 20.53 -38.80
CA MET A 454 -25.97 20.96 -39.90
C MET A 454 -25.78 19.83 -40.93
N ARG A 455 -26.22 20.07 -42.17
CA ARG A 455 -25.97 19.19 -43.32
C ARG A 455 -25.16 19.96 -44.35
N ILE A 456 -23.96 19.46 -44.65
CA ILE A 456 -23.09 20.06 -45.65
C ILE A 456 -23.52 19.54 -47.02
N GLN A 457 -23.89 20.47 -47.90
CA GLN A 457 -24.31 20.18 -49.27
C GLN A 457 -23.15 20.48 -50.25
N ASN A 458 -23.25 19.96 -51.47
CA ASN A 458 -22.29 20.21 -52.57
C ASN A 458 -20.82 19.83 -52.24
N CYS A 459 -20.63 18.67 -51.62
CA CYS A 459 -19.31 18.13 -51.31
C CYS A 459 -18.58 17.63 -52.56
N ASN A 460 -17.52 18.32 -52.97
CA ASN A 460 -16.59 17.88 -54.02
C ASN A 460 -15.15 18.13 -53.59
N ASP A 461 -14.58 17.18 -52.84
CA ASP A 461 -13.19 17.22 -52.39
C ASP A 461 -12.35 16.18 -53.16
N ARG A 462 -11.26 16.65 -53.78
CA ARG A 462 -10.38 15.83 -54.63
C ARG A 462 -9.38 14.98 -53.82
N LEU A 463 -9.09 15.35 -52.57
CA LEU A 463 -8.08 14.70 -51.72
C LEU A 463 -8.70 13.72 -50.71
N PHE A 464 -9.83 14.07 -50.09
CA PHE A 464 -10.45 13.26 -49.02
C PHE A 464 -11.79 12.62 -49.41
N GLY A 465 -12.24 12.84 -50.65
CA GLY A 465 -13.52 12.34 -51.16
C GLY A 465 -14.74 13.03 -50.55
N SER A 466 -15.93 12.62 -50.98
CA SER A 466 -17.20 13.23 -50.54
C SER A 466 -17.66 12.77 -49.15
N GLY A 467 -17.17 11.62 -48.67
CA GLY A 467 -17.59 11.02 -47.40
C GLY A 467 -17.15 11.80 -46.15
N LEU A 468 -15.93 12.34 -46.15
CA LEU A 468 -15.43 13.19 -45.05
C LEU A 468 -16.21 14.51 -45.01
N CYS A 469 -16.43 15.13 -46.17
CA CYS A 469 -17.18 16.38 -46.29
C CYS A 469 -18.65 16.24 -45.86
N ALA A 470 -19.33 15.17 -46.28
CA ALA A 470 -20.74 14.95 -45.94
C ALA A 470 -20.96 14.70 -44.43
N ASN A 471 -19.97 14.10 -43.76
CA ASN A 471 -20.02 13.78 -42.33
C ASN A 471 -19.18 14.71 -41.45
N HIS A 472 -18.65 15.80 -41.99
CA HIS A 472 -17.74 16.69 -41.26
C HIS A 472 -18.38 17.23 -39.98
N ALA A 473 -19.66 17.64 -40.00
CA ALA A 473 -20.34 18.10 -38.78
C ALA A 473 -20.39 17.03 -37.67
N ALA A 474 -20.62 15.76 -38.03
CA ALA A 474 -20.64 14.65 -37.08
C ALA A 474 -19.24 14.32 -36.53
N PHE A 475 -18.22 14.37 -37.38
CA PHE A 475 -16.83 14.14 -36.96
C PHE A 475 -16.32 15.24 -36.02
N THR A 476 -16.58 16.51 -36.37
CA THR A 476 -16.25 17.65 -35.50
C THR A 476 -16.99 17.53 -34.17
N LEU A 477 -18.27 17.15 -34.17
CA LEU A 477 -19.04 16.97 -32.94
C LEU A 477 -18.41 15.87 -32.06
N ALA A 478 -17.99 14.75 -32.65
CA ALA A 478 -17.31 13.68 -31.93
C ALA A 478 -15.98 14.13 -31.31
N ILE A 479 -15.15 14.88 -32.06
CA ILE A 479 -13.90 15.45 -31.51
C ILE A 479 -14.21 16.41 -30.36
N MET A 480 -15.22 17.27 -30.50
CA MET A 480 -15.61 18.21 -29.46
C MET A 480 -16.05 17.47 -28.19
N PHE A 481 -16.85 16.40 -28.29
CA PHE A 481 -17.19 15.55 -27.13
C PHE A 481 -15.96 14.92 -26.46
N ILE A 482 -14.97 14.47 -27.24
CA ILE A 482 -13.72 13.90 -26.71
C ILE A 482 -12.91 14.97 -25.99
N MET A 483 -12.82 16.18 -26.56
CA MET A 483 -12.15 17.32 -25.93
C MET A 483 -12.84 17.75 -24.64
N ASP A 484 -14.17 17.80 -24.65
CA ASP A 484 -14.99 18.11 -23.49
C ASP A 484 -14.77 17.07 -22.37
N LEU A 485 -14.76 15.78 -22.73
CA LEU A 485 -14.41 14.71 -21.80
C LEU A 485 -12.99 14.86 -21.25
N ALA A 486 -12.00 15.24 -22.07
CA ALA A 486 -10.62 15.44 -21.62
C ALA A 486 -10.51 16.59 -20.61
N LEU A 487 -11.19 17.72 -20.85
CA LEU A 487 -11.29 18.83 -19.91
C LEU A 487 -11.97 18.39 -18.61
N PHE A 488 -13.06 17.62 -18.72
CA PHE A 488 -13.74 17.03 -17.57
C PHE A 488 -12.82 16.16 -16.69
N PHE A 489 -11.80 15.51 -17.27
CA PHE A 489 -10.77 14.81 -16.49
C PHE A 489 -9.82 15.79 -15.78
N LEU A 490 -9.34 16.81 -16.49
CA LEU A 490 -8.37 17.79 -16.02
C LEU A 490 -8.87 18.58 -14.80
N ASP A 491 -10.16 18.94 -14.78
CA ASP A 491 -10.76 19.72 -13.68
C ASP A 491 -10.61 19.04 -12.31
N THR A 492 -10.58 17.71 -12.28
CA THR A 492 -10.38 16.93 -11.05
C THR A 492 -9.06 17.26 -10.38
N TYR A 493 -8.00 17.42 -11.17
CA TYR A 493 -6.68 17.75 -10.65
C TYR A 493 -6.69 19.16 -10.05
N LEU A 494 -7.30 20.13 -10.74
CA LEU A 494 -7.44 21.50 -10.26
C LEU A 494 -8.19 21.54 -8.93
N TRP A 495 -9.37 20.92 -8.83
CA TRP A 495 -10.15 20.89 -7.60
C TRP A 495 -9.44 20.13 -6.46
N TYR A 496 -8.71 19.06 -6.79
CA TYR A 496 -7.89 18.35 -5.83
C TYR A 496 -6.79 19.25 -5.25
N VAL A 497 -6.08 20.01 -6.09
CA VAL A 497 -5.03 20.94 -5.64
C VAL A 497 -5.61 22.04 -4.74
N ILE A 498 -6.72 22.66 -5.15
CA ILE A 498 -7.39 23.72 -4.37
C ILE A 498 -7.79 23.20 -2.99
N TRP A 499 -8.55 22.10 -2.93
CA TRP A 499 -9.03 21.58 -1.64
C TRP A 499 -7.93 20.98 -0.78
N SER A 500 -6.91 20.38 -1.39
CA SER A 500 -5.71 19.93 -0.67
C SER A 500 -4.98 21.11 -0.01
N ALA A 501 -4.83 22.24 -0.70
CA ALA A 501 -4.21 23.44 -0.16
C ALA A 501 -5.04 24.06 0.98
N VAL A 502 -6.37 24.18 0.80
CA VAL A 502 -7.29 24.72 1.81
C VAL A 502 -7.30 23.85 3.07
N ILE A 503 -7.44 22.53 2.93
CA ILE A 503 -7.47 21.61 4.08
C ILE A 503 -6.11 21.53 4.76
N SER A 504 -5.00 21.53 4.01
CA SER A 504 -3.65 21.54 4.60
C SER A 504 -3.37 22.82 5.37
N THR A 505 -3.85 23.96 4.87
CA THR A 505 -3.81 25.26 5.55
C THR A 505 -4.62 25.21 6.85
N ALA A 506 -5.88 24.77 6.78
CA ALA A 506 -6.74 24.62 7.96
C ALA A 506 -6.13 23.66 8.99
N ARG A 507 -5.56 22.54 8.55
CA ARG A 507 -4.91 21.57 9.43
C ARG A 507 -3.66 22.14 10.10
N SER A 508 -2.88 22.96 9.40
CA SER A 508 -1.72 23.65 9.98
C SER A 508 -2.14 24.55 11.14
N PHE A 509 -3.22 25.32 10.96
CA PHE A 509 -3.80 26.14 12.03
C PHE A 509 -4.29 25.31 13.22
N VAL A 510 -4.97 24.18 12.98
CA VAL A 510 -5.41 23.26 14.05
C VAL A 510 -4.23 22.67 14.82
N LEU A 511 -3.11 22.39 14.16
CA LEU A 511 -1.88 21.91 14.79
C LEU A 511 -1.10 23.02 15.51
N GLY A 512 -1.61 24.24 15.57
CA GLY A 512 -0.93 25.38 16.21
C GLY A 512 0.26 25.91 15.42
N LEU A 513 0.44 25.45 14.17
CA LEU A 513 1.40 26.02 13.23
C LEU A 513 0.72 27.22 12.57
N SER A 514 1.01 28.42 13.07
CA SER A 514 0.71 29.60 12.28
C SER A 514 1.67 29.60 11.09
N ILE A 515 1.11 29.61 9.87
CA ILE A 515 1.87 29.83 8.62
C ILE A 515 2.68 31.14 8.69
N TRP A 516 2.28 32.04 9.60
CA TRP A 516 2.92 33.32 9.88
C TRP A 516 3.91 33.28 11.04
N THR A 517 4.15 32.14 11.70
CA THR A 517 5.20 32.06 12.73
C THR A 517 6.54 32.13 12.01
N PRO A 518 7.35 33.19 12.22
CA PRO A 518 8.65 33.28 11.56
C PRO A 518 9.50 32.07 11.97
N TRP A 519 10.32 31.52 11.07
CA TRP A 519 11.27 30.45 11.38
C TRP A 519 12.12 30.74 12.63
N LYS A 520 12.36 32.02 12.89
CA LYS A 520 13.03 32.58 14.07
C LYS A 520 12.38 32.14 15.38
N ASP A 521 11.04 32.11 15.45
CA ASP A 521 10.27 31.74 16.64
C ASP A 521 10.35 30.26 16.99
N ILE A 522 10.70 29.40 16.02
CA ILE A 522 10.89 27.96 16.27
C ILE A 522 12.15 27.75 17.11
N PHE A 523 13.24 28.44 16.78
CA PHE A 523 14.52 28.32 17.48
C PHE A 523 14.57 29.11 18.78
N THR A 524 14.00 30.32 18.85
CA THR A 524 13.97 31.09 20.11
C THR A 524 13.17 30.39 21.21
N ARG A 525 12.13 29.63 20.85
CA ARG A 525 11.33 28.82 21.79
C ARG A 525 11.89 27.43 22.04
N LEU A 526 12.96 27.01 21.35
CA LEU A 526 13.52 25.66 21.45
C LEU A 526 13.93 25.27 22.88
N PRO A 527 14.63 26.13 23.67
CA PRO A 527 14.98 25.78 25.06
C PRO A 527 13.75 25.49 25.93
N LYS A 528 12.67 26.26 25.74
CA LYS A 528 11.40 26.05 26.46
C LYS A 528 10.74 24.73 26.04
N ARG A 529 10.81 24.37 24.76
CA ARG A 529 10.28 23.10 24.23
C ARG A 529 11.08 21.89 24.69
N ILE A 530 12.42 21.97 24.73
CA ILE A 530 13.27 20.91 25.30
C ILE A 530 12.87 20.64 26.75
N TYR A 531 12.70 21.69 27.55
CA TYR A 531 12.23 21.52 28.93
C TYR A 531 10.84 20.88 28.99
N ALA A 532 9.85 21.45 28.31
CA ALA A 532 8.46 21.02 28.43
C ALA A 532 8.16 19.65 27.81
N LYS A 533 8.91 19.22 26.78
CA LYS A 533 8.61 18.02 25.99
C LYS A 533 9.59 16.86 26.20
N ILE A 534 10.82 17.13 26.62
CA ILE A 534 11.83 16.08 26.86
C ILE A 534 12.05 15.86 28.36
N LEU A 535 12.07 16.94 29.15
CA LEU A 535 12.49 16.88 30.55
C LEU A 535 11.33 16.90 31.55
N ALA A 536 10.21 17.58 31.23
CA ALA A 536 9.06 17.67 32.11
C ALA A 536 8.22 16.39 32.07
N THR A 537 8.63 15.38 32.84
CA THR A 537 7.83 14.19 33.15
C THR A 537 7.02 14.43 34.44
N GLY A 538 5.82 13.86 34.54
CA GLY A 538 4.89 14.07 35.67
C GLY A 538 5.46 13.71 37.06
N ASP A 539 6.53 12.91 37.11
CA ASP A 539 7.10 12.35 38.35
C ASP A 539 8.40 13.04 38.82
N MET A 540 8.72 14.26 38.36
CA MET A 540 9.92 14.97 38.84
C MET A 540 9.73 15.55 40.26
N GLU A 541 10.15 14.79 41.28
CA GLU A 541 10.09 15.19 42.70
C GLU A 541 11.04 16.37 43.05
N VAL A 542 12.11 16.59 42.27
CA VAL A 542 13.09 17.66 42.52
C VAL A 542 12.99 18.75 41.45
N LYS A 543 12.54 19.96 41.85
CA LYS A 543 12.52 21.17 41.01
C LYS A 543 13.94 21.70 40.77
N TYR A 544 14.73 21.04 39.93
CA TYR A 544 15.96 21.63 39.40
C TYR A 544 15.63 22.86 38.55
N LYS A 545 16.52 23.87 38.55
CA LYS A 545 16.35 25.09 37.73
C LYS A 545 16.27 24.69 36.23
N PRO A 546 15.18 24.98 35.51
CA PRO A 546 14.95 24.53 34.13
C PRO A 546 16.11 24.81 33.17
N LYS A 547 16.79 25.95 33.37
CA LYS A 547 17.92 26.40 32.55
C LYS A 547 19.14 25.47 32.63
N VAL A 548 19.37 24.80 33.77
CA VAL A 548 20.52 23.90 33.96
C VAL A 548 20.31 22.59 33.21
N LEU A 549 19.13 21.97 33.36
CA LEU A 549 18.82 20.71 32.67
C LEU A 549 18.81 20.88 31.14
N VAL A 550 18.21 21.96 30.66
CA VAL A 550 18.22 22.28 29.22
C VAL A 550 19.64 22.48 28.72
N SER A 551 20.51 23.14 29.50
CA SER A 551 21.91 23.35 29.11
C SER A 551 22.70 22.04 29.00
N GLN A 552 22.43 21.05 29.86
CA GLN A 552 23.10 19.75 29.81
C GLN A 552 22.70 18.98 28.55
N VAL A 553 21.40 18.90 28.25
CA VAL A 553 20.89 18.23 27.05
C VAL A 553 21.40 18.92 25.79
N TRP A 554 21.29 20.24 25.72
CA TRP A 554 21.73 21.00 24.55
C TRP A 554 23.24 20.88 24.32
N ASN A 555 24.05 21.07 25.37
CA ASN A 555 25.50 20.96 25.24
C ASN A 555 25.92 19.54 24.85
N ALA A 556 25.26 18.49 25.37
CA ALA A 556 25.53 17.12 24.96
C ALA A 556 25.26 16.89 23.46
N ILE A 557 24.16 17.45 22.92
CA ILE A 557 23.84 17.37 21.48
C ILE A 557 24.95 18.06 20.65
N ILE A 558 25.34 19.27 21.01
CA ILE A 558 26.37 20.04 20.29
C ILE A 558 27.74 19.36 20.36
N ILE A 559 28.13 18.84 21.54
CA ILE A 559 29.39 18.11 21.73
C ILE A 559 29.39 16.81 20.93
N SER A 560 28.25 16.10 20.85
CA SER A 560 28.14 14.91 20.00
C SER A 560 28.39 15.25 18.52
N MET A 561 27.78 16.34 18.04
CA MET A 561 27.99 16.80 16.65
C MET A 561 29.45 17.24 16.40
N TYR A 562 30.12 17.81 17.40
CA TYR A 562 31.56 18.10 17.33
C TYR A 562 32.42 16.83 17.25
N ARG A 563 32.12 15.82 18.08
CA ARG A 563 32.82 14.52 18.06
C ARG A 563 32.64 13.78 16.74
N GLU A 564 31.51 13.98 16.07
CA GLU A 564 31.23 13.46 14.73
C GLU A 564 31.84 14.34 13.61
N HIS A 565 32.64 15.34 13.94
CA HIS A 565 33.26 16.29 13.00
C HIS A 565 32.27 17.09 12.13
N LEU A 566 31.02 17.26 12.59
CA LEU A 566 29.99 18.02 11.88
C LEU A 566 30.05 19.53 12.15
N LEU A 567 30.72 19.94 13.22
CA LEU A 567 30.90 21.33 13.65
C LEU A 567 32.38 21.62 13.91
N SER A 568 32.85 22.81 13.52
CA SER A 568 34.17 23.29 13.94
C SER A 568 34.12 23.84 15.37
N ILE A 569 35.29 24.02 15.98
CA ILE A 569 35.41 24.57 17.33
C ILE A 569 34.75 25.96 17.46
N ASP A 570 34.86 26.80 16.43
CA ASP A 570 34.26 28.14 16.40
C ASP A 570 32.72 28.10 16.41
N HIS A 571 32.13 27.14 15.69
CA HIS A 571 30.67 26.95 15.70
C HIS A 571 30.20 26.45 17.06
N VAL A 572 30.93 25.51 17.66
CA VAL A 572 30.61 24.95 18.99
C VAL A 572 30.62 26.05 20.05
N GLN A 573 31.61 26.95 20.05
CA GLN A 573 31.67 28.04 21.03
C GLN A 573 30.45 28.97 20.97
N LYS A 574 29.90 29.21 19.77
CA LYS A 574 28.69 30.03 19.54
C LYS A 574 27.39 29.31 19.89
N LEU A 575 27.42 27.98 20.00
CA LEU A 575 26.25 27.13 20.23
C LEU A 575 26.14 26.61 21.67
N LEU A 576 27.21 26.60 22.47
CA LEU A 576 27.18 26.09 23.84
C LEU A 576 26.60 27.08 24.86
N TYR A 577 25.97 26.53 25.90
CA TYR A 577 25.74 27.25 27.15
C TYR A 577 27.05 27.36 27.92
N HIS A 578 27.38 28.58 28.35
CA HIS A 578 28.57 28.87 29.16
C HIS A 578 28.19 29.26 30.58
N GLN A 579 28.96 28.82 31.57
CA GLN A 579 28.85 29.32 32.93
C GLN A 579 29.64 30.64 33.03
N VAL A 580 28.97 31.72 33.41
CA VAL A 580 29.56 33.05 33.56
C VAL A 580 29.27 33.55 34.98
N GLN A 581 30.17 34.32 35.57
CA GLN A 581 29.91 34.94 36.87
C GLN A 581 28.88 36.06 36.70
N SER A 582 27.89 36.14 37.61
CA SER A 582 26.87 37.19 37.57
C SER A 582 27.46 38.50 38.10
N ASP A 583 27.37 39.58 37.32
CA ASP A 583 27.91 40.90 37.66
C ASP A 583 27.29 41.52 38.93
N THR A 584 26.12 41.02 39.36
CA THR A 584 25.34 41.58 40.47
C THR A 584 25.40 40.82 41.80
N ASP A 585 25.84 39.55 41.83
CA ASP A 585 25.63 38.70 43.01
C ASP A 585 26.76 37.66 43.26
N GLY A 586 27.85 37.70 42.48
CA GLY A 586 29.00 36.77 42.59
C GLY A 586 28.69 35.29 42.30
N ARG A 587 27.41 34.93 42.12
CA ARG A 587 26.95 33.58 41.82
C ARG A 587 27.16 33.24 40.34
N ARG A 588 27.57 31.99 40.05
CA ARG A 588 27.70 31.49 38.68
C ARG A 588 26.32 31.34 38.05
N THR A 589 26.11 31.98 36.90
CA THR A 589 24.88 31.89 36.11
C THR A 589 25.17 31.32 34.73
N LEU A 590 24.17 30.68 34.11
CA LEU A 590 24.30 30.14 32.75
C LEU A 590 23.94 31.21 31.72
N ARG A 591 24.83 31.49 30.79
CA ARG A 591 24.57 32.33 29.62
C ARG A 591 24.05 31.44 28.49
N ALA A 592 22.91 31.83 27.90
CA ALA A 592 22.36 31.13 26.74
C ALA A 592 23.15 31.48 25.47
N PRO A 593 23.32 30.54 24.53
CA PRO A 593 24.01 30.82 23.28
C PRO A 593 23.25 31.85 22.45
N PRO A 594 23.97 32.72 21.71
CA PRO A 594 23.37 33.72 20.82
C PRO A 594 22.42 33.11 19.78
N PHE A 595 22.59 31.83 19.44
CA PHE A 595 21.69 31.07 18.57
C PHE A 595 20.21 31.12 18.97
N PHE A 596 19.89 31.20 20.27
CA PHE A 596 18.49 31.26 20.74
C PHE A 596 17.91 32.67 20.79
N ILE A 597 18.74 33.70 20.59
CA ILE A 597 18.38 35.10 20.82
C ILE A 597 18.44 35.88 19.49
N ASN A 598 19.46 35.62 18.67
CA ASN A 598 19.84 36.46 17.52
C ASN A 598 19.53 35.81 16.16
N GLN A 599 18.42 35.09 16.03
CA GLN A 599 17.95 34.54 14.73
C GLN A 599 17.52 35.63 13.72
N GLY A 600 17.56 36.90 14.11
CA GLY A 600 16.98 38.04 13.39
C GLY A 600 17.95 38.93 12.61
N ASP A 601 19.22 38.97 13.01
CA ASP A 601 20.17 39.95 12.50
C ASP A 601 20.99 39.38 11.34
N LYS A 602 20.85 40.00 10.16
CA LYS A 602 21.64 39.67 8.95
C LYS A 602 23.16 39.79 9.16
N ASN A 603 23.59 40.46 10.23
CA ASN A 603 25.00 40.80 10.48
C ASN A 603 25.68 39.98 11.60
N GLN A 604 25.04 38.97 12.19
CA GLN A 604 25.68 38.18 13.25
C GLN A 604 25.53 36.66 13.08
N GLY A 605 26.32 36.12 12.14
CA GLY A 605 26.94 34.79 12.24
C GLY A 605 26.20 33.64 11.56
N GLU A 606 26.88 32.98 10.62
CA GLU A 606 26.58 31.60 10.25
C GLU A 606 26.80 30.70 11.48
N PHE A 607 25.73 30.35 12.19
CA PHE A 607 25.78 29.40 13.32
C PHE A 607 26.14 27.98 12.86
N PHE A 608 25.90 27.69 11.59
CA PHE A 608 26.19 26.42 10.95
C PHE A 608 26.81 26.68 9.57
N PRO A 609 27.70 25.79 9.09
CA PRO A 609 28.18 25.88 7.71
C PRO A 609 27.01 25.77 6.71
N PRO A 610 27.06 26.49 5.57
CA PRO A 610 25.99 26.45 4.57
C PRO A 610 25.80 25.03 4.03
N GLY A 611 24.55 24.56 4.02
CA GLY A 611 24.22 23.20 3.57
C GLY A 611 24.63 22.07 4.51
N SER A 612 25.14 22.37 5.70
CA SER A 612 25.65 21.36 6.64
C SER A 612 24.58 20.39 7.15
N GLU A 613 25.02 19.16 7.41
CA GLU A 613 24.21 18.14 8.06
C GLU A 613 23.80 18.54 9.49
N ALA A 614 24.67 19.27 10.21
CA ALA A 614 24.37 19.81 11.54
C ALA A 614 23.15 20.75 11.52
N ALA A 615 23.07 21.66 10.54
CA ALA A 615 21.92 22.55 10.37
C ALA A 615 20.62 21.75 10.12
N ARG A 616 20.68 20.70 9.30
CA ARG A 616 19.52 19.84 9.01
C ARG A 616 19.07 19.06 10.25
N ARG A 617 20.01 18.46 11.00
CA ARG A 617 19.72 17.69 12.22
C ARG A 617 19.10 18.56 13.31
N ILE A 618 19.64 19.77 13.54
CA ILE A 618 19.09 20.73 14.51
C ILE A 618 17.73 21.27 14.06
N SER A 619 17.56 21.56 12.77
CA SER A 619 16.27 22.01 12.23
C SER A 619 15.20 20.92 12.38
N PHE A 620 15.54 19.67 12.06
CA PHE A 620 14.66 18.52 12.22
C PHE A 620 14.30 18.30 13.69
N PHE A 621 15.28 18.37 14.60
CA PHE A 621 15.06 18.27 16.04
C PHE A 621 14.09 19.36 16.55
N ALA A 622 14.31 20.62 16.15
CA ALA A 622 13.49 21.75 16.56
C ALA A 622 12.05 21.67 16.00
N GLN A 623 11.89 21.21 14.76
CA GLN A 623 10.60 20.98 14.13
C GLN A 623 9.84 19.84 14.80
N ASN A 624 10.50 18.71 15.08
CA ASN A 624 9.86 17.60 15.78
C ASN A 624 9.38 18.01 17.18
N LEU A 625 10.16 18.80 17.91
CA LEU A 625 9.75 19.33 19.21
C LEU A 625 8.61 20.35 19.13
N ALA A 626 8.45 21.03 17.99
CA ALA A 626 7.32 21.91 17.74
C ALA A 626 6.04 21.15 17.40
N LEU A 627 6.18 19.99 16.75
CA LEU A 627 5.09 19.14 16.26
C LEU A 627 4.69 18.04 17.26
N ALA A 628 5.52 17.76 18.25
CA ALA A 628 5.27 16.75 19.27
C ALA A 628 4.07 17.16 20.16
N PRO A 629 3.02 16.33 20.27
CA PRO A 629 1.81 16.62 21.03
C PRO A 629 2.10 16.91 22.51
#